data_AF-Q2IUG8-F1
#
_entry.id   AF-Q2IUG8-F1
#
_cell.length_a   1.000
_cell.length_b   1.000
_cell.length_c   1.000
_cell.angle_alpha   90.00
_cell.angle_beta   90.00
_cell.angle_gamma   90.00
#
_symmetry.space_group_name_H-M   'P 1'
#
loop_
_entity.id
_entity.type
_entity.pdbx_description
1 polymer ?
#
loop_
_entity_poly.entity_id
_entity_poly.type
_entity_poly.pdbx_seq_one_letter_code
_entity_poly.pdbx_strand_id
1 'polypeptide(L)'
;MQHLLASAGAAVAAWFAVYFIGKPVVALQDRRLEALQTAERYYAVDIRASEEVRDAAEKALFEAGLSLRTLQRGWSTAVRLWCWVWGYDLDLAAQALFGLAEGPRGKIAIAPEIRKNTLDALYVALGAHKHLSAEAVQAIRRMIAQTQAAARETSSASGPAS
;
A
#
# COMPACT_ATOMS: atom_id res chain seq x y z
N MET A 1 49.10 -8.06 -5.57
CA MET A 1 48.28 -8.19 -4.33
C MET A 1 47.17 -7.13 -4.24
N GLN A 2 47.43 -5.85 -4.52
CA GLN A 2 46.43 -4.77 -4.44
C GLN A 2 45.22 -4.95 -5.38
N HIS A 3 45.42 -5.43 -6.63
CA HIS A 3 44.30 -5.70 -7.55
C HIS A 3 43.36 -6.83 -7.11
N LEU A 4 43.87 -7.85 -6.40
CA LEU A 4 43.06 -8.96 -5.86
C LEU A 4 42.20 -8.53 -4.66
N LEU A 5 42.71 -7.61 -3.84
CA LEU A 5 41.96 -7.02 -2.73
C LEU A 5 40.88 -6.05 -3.24
N ALA A 6 41.17 -5.27 -4.29
CA ALA A 6 40.20 -4.42 -4.94
C ALA A 6 39.07 -5.22 -5.62
N SER A 7 39.40 -6.34 -6.29
CA SER A 7 38.39 -7.22 -6.90
C SER A 7 37.54 -7.96 -5.86
N ALA A 8 38.13 -8.37 -4.74
CA ALA A 8 37.39 -8.98 -3.63
C ALA A 8 36.47 -7.96 -2.93
N GLY A 9 36.95 -6.72 -2.71
CA GLY A 9 36.13 -5.63 -2.16
C GLY A 9 34.97 -5.26 -3.07
N ALA A 10 35.19 -5.19 -4.39
CA ALA A 10 34.14 -4.96 -5.37
C ALA A 10 33.09 -6.10 -5.41
N ALA A 11 33.53 -7.36 -5.31
CA ALA A 11 32.64 -8.52 -5.27
C ALA A 11 31.79 -8.55 -3.99
N VAL A 12 32.37 -8.22 -2.82
CA VAL A 12 31.64 -8.12 -1.55
C VAL A 12 30.67 -6.95 -1.56
N ALA A 13 31.05 -5.79 -2.13
CA ALA A 13 30.17 -4.63 -2.26
C ALA A 13 28.99 -4.91 -3.22
N ALA A 14 29.25 -5.57 -4.37
CA ALA A 14 28.20 -6.02 -5.28
C ALA A 14 27.27 -7.05 -4.61
N TRP A 15 27.81 -8.00 -3.85
CA TRP A 15 27.01 -8.96 -3.10
C TRP A 15 26.12 -8.27 -2.06
N PHE A 16 26.66 -7.32 -1.30
CA PHE A 16 25.91 -6.50 -0.35
C PHE A 16 24.81 -5.68 -1.03
N ALA A 17 25.12 -5.01 -2.14
CA ALA A 17 24.14 -4.24 -2.90
C ALA A 17 22.99 -5.13 -3.41
N VAL A 18 23.29 -6.32 -3.95
CA VAL A 18 22.27 -7.24 -4.43
C VAL A 18 21.41 -7.78 -3.28
N TYR A 19 22.01 -8.20 -2.17
CA TYR A 19 21.26 -8.86 -1.08
C TYR A 19 20.53 -7.90 -0.15
N PHE A 20 21.11 -6.73 0.16
CA PHE A 20 20.55 -5.79 1.13
C PHE A 20 19.75 -4.65 0.49
N ILE A 21 19.94 -4.39 -0.80
CA ILE A 21 19.20 -3.36 -1.54
C ILE A 21 18.33 -4.01 -2.62
N GLY A 22 18.92 -4.83 -3.49
CA GLY A 22 18.25 -5.43 -4.65
C GLY A 22 17.08 -6.33 -4.27
N LYS A 23 17.33 -7.41 -3.51
CA LYS A 23 16.28 -8.37 -3.12
C LYS A 23 15.12 -7.72 -2.36
N PRO A 24 15.36 -6.82 -1.39
CA PRO A 24 14.28 -6.08 -0.78
C PRO A 24 13.47 -5.27 -1.81
N VAL A 25 14.11 -4.41 -2.59
CA VAL A 25 13.39 -3.54 -3.54
C VAL A 25 12.55 -4.35 -4.54
N VAL A 26 13.06 -5.49 -5.01
CA VAL A 26 12.29 -6.39 -5.90
C VAL A 26 11.05 -6.92 -5.20
N ALA A 27 11.18 -7.47 -4.00
CA ALA A 27 10.03 -7.98 -3.28
C ALA A 27 9.02 -6.87 -2.90
N LEU A 28 9.46 -5.63 -2.66
CA LEU A 28 8.56 -4.47 -2.53
C LEU A 28 7.77 -4.22 -3.82
N GLN A 29 8.43 -4.28 -4.99
CA GLN A 29 7.78 -4.08 -6.28
C GLN A 29 6.77 -5.18 -6.60
N ASP A 30 7.11 -6.44 -6.29
CA ASP A 30 6.22 -7.58 -6.48
C ASP A 30 4.96 -7.42 -5.63
N ARG A 31 5.11 -7.09 -4.33
CA ARG A 31 3.97 -6.86 -3.44
C ARG A 31 3.15 -5.63 -3.83
N ARG A 32 3.79 -4.59 -4.33
CA ARG A 32 3.10 -3.43 -4.91
C ARG A 32 2.22 -3.83 -6.09
N LEU A 33 2.74 -4.63 -7.01
CA LEU A 33 1.98 -5.07 -8.18
C LEU A 33 0.83 -6.01 -7.78
N GLU A 34 1.10 -6.98 -6.90
CA GLU A 34 0.10 -7.91 -6.35
C GLU A 34 -1.05 -7.17 -5.67
N ALA A 35 -0.74 -6.16 -4.85
CA ALA A 35 -1.73 -5.32 -4.19
C ALA A 35 -2.63 -4.57 -5.19
N LEU A 36 -2.05 -3.98 -6.24
CA LEU A 36 -2.80 -3.27 -7.28
C LEU A 36 -3.71 -4.21 -8.06
N GLN A 37 -3.18 -5.36 -8.49
CA GLN A 37 -3.96 -6.37 -9.21
C GLN A 37 -5.12 -6.92 -8.36
N THR A 38 -4.87 -7.15 -7.07
CA THR A 38 -5.89 -7.64 -6.13
C THR A 38 -6.98 -6.60 -5.93
N ALA A 39 -6.62 -5.33 -5.76
CA ALA A 39 -7.57 -4.23 -5.66
C ALA A 39 -8.37 -4.05 -6.95
N GLU A 40 -7.73 -4.04 -8.12
CA GLU A 40 -8.40 -3.96 -9.42
C GLU A 40 -9.40 -5.10 -9.64
N ARG A 41 -9.06 -6.30 -9.19
CA ARG A 41 -9.94 -7.47 -9.31
C ARG A 41 -11.16 -7.37 -8.41
N TYR A 42 -11.02 -6.84 -7.19
CA TYR A 42 -12.05 -6.94 -6.15
C TYR A 42 -12.69 -5.61 -5.72
N TYR A 43 -12.25 -4.44 -6.20
CA TYR A 43 -12.79 -3.15 -5.76
C TYR A 43 -14.30 -3.01 -5.99
N ALA A 44 -14.85 -3.68 -6.99
CA ALA A 44 -16.27 -3.61 -7.32
C ALA A 44 -17.13 -4.53 -6.44
N VAL A 45 -16.53 -5.51 -5.76
CA VAL A 45 -17.25 -6.49 -4.92
C VAL A 45 -17.87 -5.79 -3.71
N ASP A 46 -19.15 -6.04 -3.50
CA ASP A 46 -19.91 -5.55 -2.36
C ASP A 46 -20.72 -6.69 -1.71
N ILE A 47 -21.49 -6.32 -0.68
CA ILE A 47 -22.34 -7.24 0.07
C ILE A 47 -23.37 -8.01 -0.80
N ARG A 48 -23.69 -7.54 -2.01
CA ARG A 48 -24.68 -8.17 -2.90
C ARG A 48 -24.09 -9.32 -3.72
N ALA A 49 -22.77 -9.46 -3.77
CA ALA A 49 -22.12 -10.60 -4.39
C ALA A 49 -22.39 -11.90 -3.60
N SER A 50 -22.15 -13.05 -4.22
CA SER A 50 -22.25 -14.34 -3.54
C SER A 50 -21.26 -14.42 -2.37
N GLU A 51 -21.62 -15.18 -1.34
CA GLU A 51 -20.80 -15.38 -0.13
C GLU A 51 -19.38 -15.83 -0.47
N GLU A 52 -19.24 -16.81 -1.37
CA GLU A 52 -17.93 -17.30 -1.84
C GLU A 52 -17.06 -16.20 -2.45
N VAL A 53 -17.66 -15.30 -3.25
CA VAL A 53 -16.94 -14.19 -3.89
C VAL A 53 -16.58 -13.13 -2.86
N ARG A 54 -17.46 -12.87 -1.90
CA ARG A 54 -17.21 -11.93 -0.81
C ARG A 54 -16.08 -12.39 0.10
N ASP A 55 -16.09 -13.65 0.52
CA ASP A 55 -15.05 -14.23 1.37
C ASP A 55 -13.68 -14.25 0.67
N ALA A 56 -13.67 -14.62 -0.62
CA ALA A 56 -12.45 -14.58 -1.43
C ALA A 56 -11.91 -13.15 -1.57
N ALA A 57 -12.79 -12.17 -1.81
CA ALA A 57 -12.43 -10.76 -1.93
C ALA A 57 -11.91 -10.19 -0.61
N GLU A 58 -12.62 -10.42 0.51
CA GLU A 58 -12.21 -9.99 1.84
C GLU A 58 -10.83 -10.54 2.18
N LYS A 59 -10.65 -11.85 2.05
CA LYS A 59 -9.38 -12.52 2.35
C LYS A 59 -8.23 -11.96 1.51
N ALA A 60 -8.42 -11.88 0.19
CA ALA A 60 -7.35 -11.41 -0.71
C ALA A 60 -6.96 -9.95 -0.44
N LEU A 61 -7.94 -9.06 -0.26
CA LEU A 61 -7.69 -7.65 0.04
C LEU A 61 -7.00 -7.48 1.41
N PHE A 62 -7.43 -8.26 2.40
CA PHE A 62 -6.84 -8.20 3.74
C PHE A 62 -5.42 -8.76 3.78
N GLU A 63 -5.15 -9.88 3.10
CA GLU A 63 -3.81 -10.47 2.98
C GLU A 63 -2.86 -9.52 2.22
N ALA A 64 -3.32 -8.88 1.14
CA ALA A 64 -2.56 -7.86 0.44
C ALA A 64 -2.22 -6.68 1.36
N GLY A 65 -3.20 -6.17 2.12
CA GLY A 65 -2.98 -5.07 3.08
C GLY A 65 -2.01 -5.44 4.21
N LEU A 66 -2.13 -6.65 4.77
CA LEU A 66 -1.20 -7.17 5.77
C LEU A 66 0.21 -7.30 5.21
N SER A 67 0.35 -7.74 3.95
CA SER A 67 1.66 -7.86 3.31
C SER A 67 2.37 -6.51 3.21
N LEU A 68 1.66 -5.46 2.78
CA LEU A 68 2.21 -4.10 2.70
C LEU A 68 2.56 -3.53 4.08
N ARG A 69 1.73 -3.77 5.09
CA ARG A 69 2.00 -3.32 6.46
C ARG A 69 3.19 -4.06 7.10
N THR A 70 3.37 -5.32 6.74
CA THR A 70 4.54 -6.11 7.16
C THR A 70 5.82 -5.54 6.53
N LEU A 71 5.76 -5.14 5.26
CA LEU A 71 6.87 -4.44 4.60
C LEU A 71 7.18 -3.09 5.28
N GLN A 72 6.16 -2.30 5.64
CA GLN A 72 6.36 -1.03 6.37
C GLN A 72 7.10 -1.24 7.71
N ARG A 73 6.72 -2.27 8.47
CA ARG A 73 7.22 -2.52 9.83
C ARG A 73 8.54 -3.27 9.90
N GLY A 74 8.78 -4.21 8.98
CA GLY A 74 9.82 -5.21 9.14
C GLY A 74 11.15 -4.94 8.42
N TRP A 75 11.29 -3.84 7.68
CA TRP A 75 12.30 -3.78 6.60
C TRP A 75 13.38 -2.70 6.71
N SER A 76 14.45 -2.94 5.92
CA SER A 76 15.73 -2.24 5.89
C SER A 76 15.63 -0.78 5.44
N THR A 77 16.63 0.03 5.82
CA THR A 77 16.78 1.44 5.40
C THR A 77 16.66 1.62 3.88
N ALA A 78 17.07 0.62 3.08
CA ALA A 78 16.98 0.64 1.63
C ALA A 78 15.54 0.74 1.12
N VAL A 79 14.59 -0.02 1.70
CA VAL A 79 13.19 0.07 1.30
C VAL A 79 12.53 1.35 1.78
N ARG A 80 12.90 1.86 2.96
CA ARG A 80 12.44 3.19 3.41
C ARG A 80 12.91 4.29 2.46
N LEU A 81 14.18 4.26 2.06
CA LEU A 81 14.74 5.19 1.08
C LEU A 81 14.03 5.06 -0.26
N TRP A 82 13.77 3.83 -0.72
CA TRP A 82 13.04 3.59 -1.96
C TRP A 82 11.62 4.16 -1.90
N CYS A 83 10.86 3.84 -0.85
CA CYS A 83 9.53 4.39 -0.64
C CYS A 83 9.56 5.92 -0.60
N TRP A 84 10.54 6.53 0.07
CA TRP A 84 10.68 7.98 0.11
C TRP A 84 10.96 8.58 -1.28
N VAL A 85 11.94 8.03 -2.03
CA VAL A 85 12.29 8.50 -3.38
C VAL A 85 11.10 8.41 -4.34
N TRP A 86 10.33 7.35 -4.25
CA TRP A 86 9.18 7.10 -5.14
C TRP A 86 7.84 7.58 -4.58
N GLY A 87 7.85 8.19 -3.39
CA GLY A 87 6.64 8.70 -2.73
C GLY A 87 5.62 7.61 -2.38
N TYR A 88 6.08 6.39 -2.07
CA TYR A 88 5.19 5.31 -1.64
C TYR A 88 4.80 5.47 -0.17
N ASP A 89 3.52 5.41 0.09
CA ASP A 89 2.93 5.37 1.44
C ASP A 89 2.27 3.99 1.63
N LEU A 90 3.03 3.03 2.17
CA LEU A 90 2.54 1.65 2.30
C LEU A 90 1.51 1.51 3.42
N ASP A 91 1.53 2.39 4.44
CA ASP A 91 0.52 2.42 5.49
C ASP A 91 -0.82 2.90 4.91
N LEU A 92 -0.81 3.98 4.13
CA LEU A 92 -2.02 4.45 3.44
C LEU A 92 -2.52 3.42 2.42
N ALA A 93 -1.62 2.78 1.66
CA ALA A 93 -1.98 1.72 0.73
C ALA A 93 -2.64 0.53 1.45
N ALA A 94 -2.10 0.10 2.59
CA ALA A 94 -2.71 -0.95 3.41
C ALA A 94 -4.09 -0.53 3.93
N GLN A 95 -4.25 0.72 4.39
CA GLN A 95 -5.55 1.25 4.82
C GLN A 95 -6.57 1.26 3.68
N ALA A 96 -6.17 1.65 2.47
CA ALA A 96 -7.04 1.62 1.30
C ALA A 96 -7.50 0.19 0.98
N LEU A 97 -6.61 -0.80 1.05
CA LEU A 97 -6.95 -2.22 0.87
C LEU A 97 -7.94 -2.72 1.93
N PHE A 98 -7.74 -2.34 3.19
CA PHE A 98 -8.71 -2.66 4.26
C PHE A 98 -10.05 -1.98 4.05
N GLY A 99 -10.06 -0.72 3.60
CA GLY A 99 -11.30 -0.01 3.24
C GLY A 99 -12.04 -0.68 2.07
N LEU A 100 -11.32 -1.22 1.07
CA LEU A 100 -11.94 -2.03 0.02
C LEU A 100 -12.52 -3.34 0.57
N ALA A 101 -11.85 -3.96 1.55
CA ALA A 101 -12.33 -5.19 2.20
C ALA A 101 -13.61 -4.96 3.04
N GLU A 102 -13.92 -3.73 3.43
CA GLU A 102 -15.20 -3.40 4.07
C GLU A 102 -16.41 -3.59 3.14
N GLY A 103 -16.21 -3.46 1.82
CA GLY A 103 -17.27 -3.69 0.82
C GLY A 103 -17.92 -5.09 0.93
N PRO A 104 -17.14 -6.18 0.81
CA PRO A 104 -17.65 -7.54 0.97
C PRO A 104 -18.03 -7.91 2.42
N ARG A 105 -17.41 -7.28 3.43
CA ARG A 105 -17.63 -7.58 4.86
C ARG A 105 -18.82 -6.82 5.48
N GLY A 106 -19.13 -5.65 4.96
CA GLY A 106 -20.02 -4.67 5.57
C GLY A 106 -21.47 -5.16 5.71
N LYS A 107 -22.23 -4.47 6.57
CA LYS A 107 -23.68 -4.68 6.71
C LYS A 107 -24.51 -3.79 5.77
N ILE A 108 -23.85 -2.84 5.10
CA ILE A 108 -24.45 -1.85 4.22
C ILE A 108 -23.64 -1.81 2.93
N ALA A 109 -24.32 -1.68 1.79
CA ALA A 109 -23.65 -1.50 0.52
C ALA A 109 -22.92 -0.14 0.49
N ILE A 110 -21.61 -0.18 0.26
CA ILE A 110 -20.81 1.02 0.01
C ILE A 110 -21.17 1.56 -1.38
N ALA A 111 -21.18 2.88 -1.57
CA ALA A 111 -21.42 3.46 -2.89
C ALA A 111 -20.24 3.10 -3.85
N PRO A 112 -20.50 2.74 -5.13
CA PRO A 112 -19.45 2.42 -6.09
C PRO A 112 -18.37 3.50 -6.22
N GLU A 113 -18.78 4.77 -6.12
CA GLU A 113 -17.91 5.94 -6.20
C GLU A 113 -16.90 5.98 -5.05
N ILE A 114 -17.33 5.61 -3.84
CA ILE A 114 -16.45 5.52 -2.67
C ILE A 114 -15.42 4.41 -2.89
N ARG A 115 -15.83 3.23 -3.37
CA ARG A 115 -14.89 2.13 -3.65
C ARG A 115 -13.88 2.51 -4.74
N LYS A 116 -14.34 3.21 -5.78
CA LYS A 116 -13.47 3.74 -6.83
C LYS A 116 -12.49 4.78 -6.29
N ASN A 117 -12.94 5.71 -5.45
CA ASN A 117 -12.06 6.67 -4.79
C ASN A 117 -11.03 5.99 -3.88
N THR A 118 -11.40 4.91 -3.20
CA THR A 118 -10.47 4.11 -2.40
C THR A 118 -9.42 3.40 -3.26
N LEU A 119 -9.82 2.84 -4.42
CA LEU A 119 -8.88 2.29 -5.40
C LEU A 119 -7.93 3.38 -5.93
N ASP A 120 -8.44 4.57 -6.22
CA ASP A 120 -7.62 5.69 -6.70
C ASP A 120 -6.66 6.19 -5.61
N ALA A 121 -7.09 6.19 -4.35
CA ALA A 121 -6.21 6.45 -3.20
C ALA A 121 -5.08 5.42 -3.11
N LEU A 122 -5.36 4.13 -3.35
CA LEU A 122 -4.33 3.09 -3.43
C LEU A 122 -3.33 3.36 -4.56
N TYR A 123 -3.80 3.71 -5.76
CA TYR A 123 -2.89 4.07 -6.86
C TYR A 123 -2.02 5.28 -6.53
N VAL A 124 -2.58 6.31 -5.88
CA VAL A 124 -1.81 7.47 -5.44
C VAL A 124 -0.78 7.07 -4.40
N ALA A 125 -1.17 6.29 -3.38
CA ALA A 125 -0.30 5.83 -2.30
C ALA A 125 0.85 4.95 -2.79
N LEU A 126 0.65 4.17 -3.85
CA LEU A 126 1.68 3.31 -4.45
C LEU A 126 2.39 3.96 -5.66
N GLY A 127 2.22 5.26 -5.89
CA GLY A 127 2.85 5.97 -7.00
C GLY A 127 2.45 5.45 -8.39
N ALA A 128 1.29 4.79 -8.51
CA ALA A 128 0.74 4.16 -9.72
C ALA A 128 -0.29 5.05 -10.45
N HIS A 129 -0.38 6.33 -10.11
CA HIS A 129 -1.43 7.25 -10.53
C HIS A 129 -1.27 7.83 -11.96
N LYS A 130 -0.31 7.36 -12.76
CA LYS A 130 -0.02 7.94 -14.10
C LYS A 130 -1.18 7.83 -15.09
N HIS A 131 -2.09 6.90 -14.88
CA HIS A 131 -3.29 6.72 -15.70
C HIS A 131 -4.46 7.62 -15.27
N LEU A 132 -4.32 8.32 -14.14
CA LEU A 132 -5.31 9.27 -13.63
C LEU A 132 -5.02 10.67 -14.14
N SER A 133 -6.05 11.49 -14.30
CA SER A 133 -5.86 12.92 -14.60
C SER A 133 -5.22 13.64 -13.41
N ALA A 134 -4.49 14.73 -13.69
CA ALA A 134 -3.86 15.53 -12.64
C ALA A 134 -4.89 16.07 -11.63
N GLU A 135 -6.08 16.43 -12.10
CA GLU A 135 -7.20 16.87 -11.27
C GLU A 135 -7.68 15.77 -10.32
N ALA A 136 -7.86 14.54 -10.82
CA ALA A 136 -8.25 13.40 -10.00
C ALA A 136 -7.20 13.10 -8.92
N VAL A 137 -5.92 13.12 -9.28
CA VAL A 137 -4.82 12.92 -8.32
C VAL A 137 -4.85 13.98 -7.21
N GLN A 138 -5.07 15.24 -7.56
CA GLN A 138 -5.18 16.31 -6.57
C GLN A 138 -6.41 16.14 -5.67
N ALA A 139 -7.57 15.79 -6.25
CA ALA A 139 -8.80 15.56 -5.49
C ALA A 139 -8.60 14.42 -4.47
N ILE A 140 -8.00 13.32 -4.90
CA ILE A 140 -7.70 12.17 -4.03
C ILE A 140 -6.70 12.54 -2.93
N ARG A 141 -5.63 13.30 -3.25
CA ARG A 141 -4.68 13.78 -2.23
C ARG A 141 -5.35 14.68 -1.20
N ARG A 142 -6.26 15.57 -1.61
CA ARG A 142 -7.04 16.41 -0.69
C ARG A 142 -7.94 15.56 0.20
N MET A 143 -8.64 14.58 -0.39
CA MET A 143 -9.49 13.65 0.35
C MET A 143 -8.68 12.88 1.41
N ILE A 144 -7.52 12.32 1.04
CA ILE A 144 -6.61 11.65 1.97
C ILE A 144 -6.22 12.58 3.13
N ALA A 145 -5.80 13.81 2.82
CA ALA A 145 -5.39 14.78 3.83
C ALA A 145 -6.53 15.13 4.80
N GLN A 146 -7.76 15.31 4.30
CA GLN A 146 -8.94 15.57 5.12
C GLN A 146 -9.28 14.39 6.03
N THR A 147 -9.27 13.16 5.50
CA THR A 147 -9.51 11.95 6.30
C THR A 147 -8.46 11.78 7.40
N GLN A 148 -7.19 12.02 7.10
CA GLN A 148 -6.11 11.96 8.09
C GLN A 148 -6.23 13.06 9.15
N ALA A 149 -6.64 14.27 8.79
CA ALA A 149 -6.90 15.35 9.73
C ALA A 149 -8.06 15.01 10.69
N ALA A 150 -9.19 14.55 10.14
CA ALA A 150 -10.35 14.14 10.92
C ALA A 150 -10.04 13.00 11.91
N ALA A 151 -9.21 12.02 11.50
CA ALA A 151 -8.77 10.94 12.37
C ALA A 151 -7.91 11.43 13.55
N ARG A 152 -7.08 12.47 13.35
CA ARG A 152 -6.27 13.07 14.42
C ARG A 152 -7.12 13.84 15.42
N GLU A 153 -8.11 14.58 14.94
CA GLU A 153 -9.05 15.33 15.79
C GLU A 153 -9.83 14.38 16.71
N THR A 154 -10.33 13.26 16.18
CA THR A 154 -11.04 12.23 16.99
C THR A 154 -10.15 11.55 18.03
N SER A 155 -8.88 11.26 17.71
CA SER A 155 -7.93 10.74 18.71
C SER A 155 -7.54 11.78 19.78
N SER A 156 -7.53 13.07 19.45
CA SER A 156 -7.24 14.13 20.43
C SER A 156 -8.41 14.43 21.37
N ALA A 157 -9.65 14.26 20.89
CA ALA A 157 -10.87 14.47 21.67
C ALA A 157 -11.19 13.32 22.64
N SER A 158 -10.51 12.18 22.52
CA SER A 158 -10.71 10.97 23.34
C SER A 158 -9.57 10.71 24.35
N GLY A 159 -8.83 11.76 24.74
CA GLY A 159 -7.85 11.71 25.83
C GLY A 159 -8.44 11.14 27.12
N PRO A 160 -7.60 10.50 27.98
CA PRO A 160 -8.06 9.55 28.98
C PRO A 160 -9.04 10.21 29.96
N ALA A 161 -10.21 9.59 30.09
CA ALA A 161 -11.00 9.74 31.31
C ALA A 161 -10.12 9.22 32.46
N SER A 162 -9.51 10.17 33.16
CA SER A 162 -8.80 10.00 34.42
C SER A 162 -9.64 9.28 35.47
#